data_AF-N8Q193-F1
#
_entry.id   AF-N8Q193-F1
#
_cell.length_a   1.000
_cell.length_b   1.000
_cell.length_c   1.000
_cell.angle_alpha   90.00
_cell.angle_beta   90.00
_cell.angle_gamma   90.00
#
_symmetry.space_group_name_H-M   'P 1'
#
loop_
_entity.id
_entity.type
_entity.pdbx_description
1 polymer ?
#
loop_
_entity_poly.entity_id
_entity_poly.type
_entity_poly.pdbx_seq_one_letter_code
_entity_poly.pdbx_strand_id
1 'polypeptide(L)'
;MQMGENEKKPKKGYVWAYATTQYNLLQAVIYDFQDKHAEEFLKDWQGHLVCDDYGGYKARFKSGQIIEVGCMAHAHLKFHELHVTGKSQVAEQALVMIQKLYAIEAELRKKTDGTAQHRREYRQQHS
;
A
#
# COMPACT_ATOMS: atom_id res chain seq x y z
N MET A 1 -16.12 3.15 -18.11
CA MET A 1 -17.58 3.12 -17.88
C MET A 1 -18.20 2.38 -19.04
N GLN A 2 -18.57 1.11 -18.87
CA GLN A 2 -19.14 0.30 -19.94
C GLN A 2 -20.68 0.41 -19.87
N MET A 3 -21.31 0.90 -20.92
CA MET A 3 -22.78 0.97 -20.99
C MET A 3 -23.29 -0.36 -21.56
N GLY A 4 -24.16 -1.03 -20.82
CA GLY A 4 -24.87 -2.21 -21.33
C GLY A 4 -26.00 -1.77 -22.27
N GLU A 5 -26.23 -2.54 -23.34
CA GLU A 5 -27.18 -2.22 -24.43
C GLU A 5 -28.65 -2.04 -24.00
N ASN A 6 -29.02 -2.23 -22.72
CA ASN A 6 -30.40 -2.10 -22.27
C ASN A 6 -30.65 -1.60 -20.83
N GLU A 7 -29.66 -1.00 -20.15
CA GLU A 7 -29.86 -0.56 -18.75
C GLU A 7 -29.45 0.90 -18.52
N LYS A 8 -30.43 1.76 -18.22
CA LYS A 8 -30.25 3.18 -17.84
C LYS A 8 -29.61 3.39 -16.45
N LYS A 9 -28.87 2.42 -15.91
CA LYS A 9 -28.22 2.53 -14.60
C LYS A 9 -26.71 2.37 -14.72
N PRO A 10 -25.92 3.25 -14.08
CA PRO A 10 -24.47 3.12 -14.07
C PRO A 10 -24.08 1.81 -13.37
N LYS A 11 -23.27 1.00 -14.04
CA LYS A 11 -22.67 -0.19 -13.44
C LYS A 11 -21.48 0.20 -12.56
N LYS A 12 -21.33 -0.49 -11.43
CA LYS A 12 -20.16 -0.35 -10.57
C LYS A 12 -18.95 -0.89 -11.33
N GLY A 13 -17.95 -0.04 -11.53
CA GLY A 13 -16.65 -0.44 -12.08
C GLY A 13 -15.55 -0.12 -11.06
N TYR A 14 -14.43 -0.82 -11.18
CA TYR A 14 -13.25 -0.58 -10.36
C TYR A 14 -12.12 -0.05 -11.24
N VAL A 15 -11.33 0.86 -10.68
CA VAL A 15 -10.06 1.29 -11.24
C VAL A 15 -8.99 0.86 -10.27
N TRP A 16 -8.13 -0.05 -10.71
CA TRP A 16 -6.99 -0.52 -9.94
C TRP A 16 -5.74 0.19 -10.43
N ALA A 17 -4.92 0.69 -9.49
CA ALA A 17 -3.62 1.27 -9.80
C ALA A 17 -2.54 0.37 -9.20
N TYR A 18 -1.70 -0.19 -10.06
CA TYR A 18 -0.52 -0.96 -9.67
C TYR A 18 0.71 -0.13 -10.00
N ALA A 19 1.55 0.14 -9.00
CA ALA A 19 2.77 0.93 -9.16
C ALA A 19 3.98 0.13 -8.71
N THR A 20 5.08 0.27 -9.43
CA THR A 20 6.37 -0.23 -8.95
C THR A 20 6.89 0.64 -7.79
N THR A 21 7.71 0.06 -6.92
CA THR A 21 8.37 0.85 -5.87
C THR A 21 9.42 1.77 -6.48
N GLN A 22 9.77 2.86 -5.78
CA GLN A 22 10.87 3.75 -6.16
C GLN A 22 12.24 3.06 -6.31
N TYR A 23 12.39 1.82 -5.79
CA TYR A 23 13.62 1.04 -5.88
C TYR A 23 13.64 0.06 -7.05
N ASN A 24 12.56 -0.04 -7.83
CA ASN A 24 12.51 -0.90 -9.00
C ASN A 24 13.17 -0.21 -10.20
N LEU A 25 13.86 -0.95 -11.06
CA LEU A 25 14.43 -0.40 -12.28
C LEU A 25 13.34 0.10 -13.25
N LEU A 26 12.21 -0.61 -13.29
CA LEU A 26 11.04 -0.19 -14.03
C LEU A 26 10.22 0.77 -13.15
N GLN A 27 10.08 2.01 -13.58
CA GLN A 27 9.16 2.99 -13.00
C GLN A 27 7.88 2.99 -13.84
N ALA A 28 6.86 2.27 -13.38
CA ALA A 28 5.62 2.10 -14.13
C ALA A 28 4.41 2.19 -13.20
N VAL A 29 3.32 2.73 -13.75
CA VAL A 29 1.99 2.69 -13.16
C VAL A 29 1.04 2.10 -14.20
N ILE A 30 0.32 1.06 -13.79
CA ILE A 30 -0.70 0.41 -14.61
C ILE A 30 -2.06 0.76 -14.02
N TYR A 31 -2.93 1.32 -14.87
CA TYR A 31 -4.33 1.52 -14.55
C TYR A 31 -5.14 0.42 -15.23
N ASP A 32 -5.80 -0.39 -14.42
CA ASP A 32 -6.61 -1.52 -14.85
C ASP A 32 -8.08 -1.25 -14.55
N PHE A 33 -8.88 -1.19 -15.60
CA PHE A 33 -10.32 -0.91 -15.52
C PHE A 33 -11.07 -2.23 -15.62
N GLN A 34 -11.59 -2.69 -14.48
CA GLN A 34 -12.24 -4.00 -14.37
C GLN A 34 -13.63 -3.88 -13.75
N ASP A 35 -14.54 -4.75 -14.19
CA ASP A 35 -15.84 -4.93 -13.55
C ASP A 35 -15.72 -5.73 -12.23
N LYS A 36 -14.57 -6.36 -12.00
CA LYS A 36 -14.26 -7.26 -10.88
C LYS A 36 -12.99 -6.85 -10.12
N HIS A 37 -12.63 -7.67 -9.15
CA HIS A 37 -11.48 -7.46 -8.26
C HIS A 37 -10.12 -7.66 -8.96
N ALA A 38 -9.04 -7.20 -8.31
CA ALA A 38 -7.64 -7.28 -8.76
C ALA A 38 -7.09 -8.72 -8.98
N GLU A 39 -7.91 -9.75 -8.76
CA GLU A 39 -7.49 -11.15 -8.77
C GLU A 39 -6.93 -11.60 -10.12
N GLU A 40 -7.62 -11.28 -11.21
CA GLU A 40 -7.21 -11.70 -12.56
C GLU A 40 -5.85 -11.10 -12.95
N PHE A 41 -5.65 -9.81 -12.65
CA PHE A 41 -4.39 -9.12 -12.94
C PHE A 41 -3.22 -9.72 -12.15
N LEU A 42 -3.46 -10.09 -10.89
CA LEU A 42 -2.44 -10.61 -9.98
C LEU A 42 -2.35 -12.15 -9.97
N LYS A 43 -2.98 -12.85 -10.92
CA LYS A 43 -3.12 -14.32 -10.90
C LYS A 43 -1.78 -15.06 -10.90
N ASP A 44 -0.81 -14.57 -11.66
CA ASP A 44 0.53 -15.16 -11.83
C ASP A 44 1.63 -14.32 -11.13
N TRP A 45 1.24 -13.23 -10.46
CA TRP A 45 2.18 -12.36 -9.77
C TRP A 45 2.52 -12.90 -8.37
N GLN A 46 3.78 -12.77 -7.99
CA GLN A 46 4.32 -13.24 -6.72
C GLN A 46 5.22 -12.18 -6.10
N GLY A 47 5.26 -12.12 -4.77
CA GLY A 47 6.11 -11.18 -4.03
C GLY A 47 5.39 -10.41 -2.93
N HIS A 48 5.85 -9.20 -2.63
CA HIS A 48 5.34 -8.36 -1.55
C HIS A 48 4.40 -7.28 -2.10
N LEU A 49 3.10 -7.40 -1.81
CA LEU A 49 2.11 -6.43 -2.29
C LEU A 49 1.77 -5.45 -1.16
N VAL A 50 2.13 -4.18 -1.35
CA VAL A 50 1.70 -3.10 -0.46
C VAL A 50 0.26 -2.72 -0.79
N CYS A 51 -0.65 -2.87 0.17
CA CYS A 51 -2.05 -2.52 -0.01
C CYS A 51 -2.63 -1.84 1.23
N ASP A 52 -3.80 -1.22 1.05
CA ASP A 52 -4.58 -0.51 2.07
C ASP A 52 -5.48 -1.44 2.90
N ASP A 53 -5.29 -2.76 2.80
CA ASP A 53 -6.13 -3.80 3.39
C ASP A 53 -7.54 -3.91 2.75
N TYR A 54 -7.78 -3.31 1.58
CA TYR A 54 -9.07 -3.45 0.90
C TYR A 54 -9.40 -4.92 0.58
N GLY A 55 -10.63 -5.32 0.91
CA GLY A 55 -11.09 -6.71 0.80
C GLY A 55 -10.94 -7.33 -0.59
N GLY A 56 -10.87 -6.52 -1.65
CA GLY A 56 -10.67 -6.98 -3.03
C GLY A 56 -9.33 -7.68 -3.29
N TYR A 57 -8.34 -7.54 -2.41
CA TYR A 57 -7.04 -8.23 -2.54
C TYR A 57 -7.01 -9.59 -1.84
N LYS A 58 -7.87 -9.82 -0.85
CA LYS A 58 -7.76 -10.94 0.11
C LYS A 58 -7.80 -12.33 -0.52
N ALA A 59 -8.51 -12.50 -1.64
CA ALA A 59 -8.55 -13.77 -2.35
C ALA A 59 -7.14 -14.21 -2.82
N ARG A 60 -6.29 -13.25 -3.23
CA ARG A 60 -4.95 -13.52 -3.73
C ARG A 60 -3.95 -13.91 -2.64
N PHE A 61 -4.14 -13.45 -1.41
CA PHE A 61 -3.25 -13.81 -0.30
C PHE A 61 -3.42 -15.26 0.17
N LYS A 62 -4.57 -15.89 -0.11
CA LYS A 62 -4.84 -17.29 0.29
C LYS A 62 -3.91 -18.31 -0.36
N SER A 63 -3.34 -18.00 -1.53
CA SER A 63 -2.44 -18.92 -2.25
C SER A 63 -1.03 -18.98 -1.65
N GLY A 64 -0.66 -18.03 -0.78
CA GLY A 64 0.69 -17.89 -0.22
C GLY A 64 1.74 -17.35 -1.20
N GLN A 65 1.38 -17.12 -2.47
CA GLN A 65 2.29 -16.56 -3.49
C GLN A 65 2.55 -15.06 -3.30
N ILE A 66 1.63 -14.38 -2.63
CA ILE A 66 1.70 -12.96 -2.32
C ILE A 66 1.79 -12.79 -0.81
N ILE A 67 2.82 -12.08 -0.37
CA ILE A 67 2.98 -11.60 0.99
C ILE A 67 2.29 -10.23 1.07
N GLU A 68 1.25 -10.17 1.91
CA GLU A 68 0.54 -8.93 2.20
C GLU A 68 1.42 -7.98 3.02
N VAL A 69 1.54 -6.73 2.58
CA VAL A 69 2.25 -5.66 3.29
C VAL A 69 1.28 -4.49 3.50
N GLY A 70 1.09 -4.07 4.75
CA GLY A 70 0.23 -2.95 5.08
C GLY A 70 0.81 -1.61 4.62
N CYS A 71 -0.03 -0.76 4.02
CA CYS A 71 0.37 0.58 3.60
C CYS A 71 0.54 1.52 4.80
N MET A 72 1.76 2.00 5.04
CA MET A 72 2.06 2.94 6.13
C MET A 72 1.34 4.28 6.02
N ALA A 73 1.04 4.75 4.80
CA ALA A 73 0.28 5.98 4.61
C ALA A 73 -1.17 5.84 5.13
N HIS A 74 -1.81 4.70 4.84
CA HIS A 74 -3.15 4.38 5.33
C HIS A 74 -3.18 4.16 6.85
N ALA A 75 -2.17 3.46 7.40
CA ALA A 75 -2.03 3.30 8.84
C ALA A 75 -1.88 4.67 9.54
N HIS A 76 -0.99 5.54 9.04
CA HIS A 76 -0.80 6.90 9.56
C HIS A 76 -2.10 7.71 9.52
N LEU A 77 -2.80 7.72 8.38
CA LEU A 77 -4.08 8.41 8.24
C LEU A 77 -5.10 7.91 9.25
N LYS A 78 -5.16 6.59 9.49
CA LYS A 78 -6.12 6.02 10.43
C LYS A 78 -5.85 6.43 11.88
N PHE A 79 -4.58 6.43 12.30
CA PHE A 79 -4.23 6.95 13.62
C PHE A 79 -4.48 8.45 13.74
N HIS A 80 -4.24 9.22 12.68
CA HIS A 80 -4.55 10.64 12.66
C HIS A 80 -6.06 10.89 12.85
N GLU A 81 -6.93 10.18 12.12
CA GLU A 81 -8.39 10.24 12.32
C GLU A 81 -8.78 9.95 13.77
N LEU A 82 -8.22 8.90 14.37
CA LEU A 82 -8.51 8.52 15.75
C LEU A 82 -8.05 9.58 16.75
N HIS A 83 -6.90 10.22 16.49
CA HIS A 83 -6.38 11.30 17.31
C HIS A 83 -7.26 12.55 17.25
N VAL A 84 -7.57 13.07 16.05
CA VAL A 84 -8.37 14.30 15.89
C VAL A 84 -9.82 14.13 16.33
N THR A 85 -10.35 12.91 16.32
CA THR A 85 -11.70 12.61 16.81
C THR A 85 -11.73 12.26 18.31
N GLY A 86 -10.58 12.19 18.99
CA GLY A 86 -10.49 11.81 20.40
C GLY A 86 -10.93 10.36 20.68
N LYS A 87 -10.98 9.50 19.65
CA LYS A 87 -11.50 8.13 19.76
C LYS A 87 -10.48 7.11 20.26
N SER A 88 -9.21 7.50 20.41
CA SER A 88 -8.17 6.61 20.91
C SER A 88 -7.08 7.38 21.66
N GLN A 89 -6.82 6.95 22.89
CA GLN A 89 -5.76 7.51 23.74
C GLN A 89 -4.35 7.12 23.25
N VAL A 90 -4.22 6.01 22.51
CA VAL A 90 -2.93 5.54 21.98
C VAL A 90 -2.58 6.14 20.61
N ALA A 91 -3.53 6.83 19.96
CA ALA A 91 -3.33 7.34 18.62
C ALA A 91 -2.21 8.39 18.54
N GLU A 92 -2.10 9.28 19.52
CA GLU A 92 -1.02 10.27 19.58
C GLU A 92 0.35 9.60 19.68
N GLN A 93 0.48 8.60 20.57
CA GLN A 93 1.72 7.85 20.73
C GLN A 93 2.11 7.12 19.43
N ALA A 94 1.13 6.53 18.74
CA ALA A 94 1.35 5.90 17.44
C ALA A 94 1.85 6.91 16.39
N LEU A 95 1.28 8.10 16.32
CA LEU A 95 1.72 9.16 15.40
C LEU A 95 3.16 9.60 15.69
N VAL A 96 3.54 9.76 16.97
CA VAL A 96 4.91 10.09 17.37
C VAL A 96 5.89 8.99 16.94
N MET A 97 5.51 7.72 17.09
CA MET A 97 6.35 6.60 16.64
C MET A 97 6.48 6.57 15.10
N ILE A 98 5.38 6.77 14.36
CA ILE A 98 5.41 6.84 12.90
C ILE A 98 6.28 8.01 12.42
N GLN A 99 6.20 9.16 13.08
CA GLN A 99 7.03 10.32 12.75
C GLN A 99 8.53 10.01 12.88
N LYS A 100 8.93 9.30 13.94
CA LYS A 100 10.32 8.85 14.11
C LYS A 100 10.76 7.93 12.97
N LEU A 101 9.92 6.98 12.57
CA LEU A 101 10.22 6.10 11.44
C LEU A 101 10.37 6.89 10.13
N TYR A 102 9.50 7.86 9.86
CA TYR A 102 9.63 8.72 8.67
C TYR A 102 10.89 9.59 8.69
N ALA A 103 11.35 10.03 9.86
CA ALA A 103 12.62 10.73 9.98
C ALA A 103 13.80 9.83 9.61
N ILE A 104 13.82 8.57 10.06
CA ILE A 104 14.81 7.56 9.67
C ILE A 104 14.80 7.37 8.15
N GLU A 105 13.63 7.18 7.53
CA GLU A 105 13.52 7.03 6.08
C GLU A 105 13.98 8.29 5.32
N ALA A 106 13.73 9.49 5.86
CA ALA A 106 14.16 10.75 5.26
C ALA A 106 15.68 10.92 5.29
N GLU A 107 16.33 10.57 6.40
CA GLU A 107 17.79 10.58 6.51
C GLU A 107 18.42 9.54 5.59
N LEU A 108 17.84 8.35 5.51
CA LEU A 108 18.29 7.30 4.63
C LEU A 108 18.26 7.74 3.16
N ARG A 109 17.18 8.41 2.72
CA ARG A 109 17.07 8.95 1.35
C ARG A 109 18.17 9.95 0.99
N LYS A 110 18.71 10.70 1.96
CA LYS A 110 19.81 11.65 1.72
C LYS A 110 21.16 10.97 1.61
N LYS A 111 21.34 9.84 2.31
CA LYS A 111 22.64 9.19 2.46
C LYS A 111 22.99 8.24 1.32
N THR A 112 22.00 7.59 0.70
CA THR A 112 22.29 6.54 -0.29
C THR A 112 21.06 6.03 -1.05
N ASP A 113 21.28 5.46 -2.23
CA ASP A 113 20.43 4.52 -2.97
C ASP A 113 20.79 3.04 -2.67
N GLY A 114 21.44 2.79 -1.53
CA GLY A 114 22.03 1.51 -1.14
C GLY A 114 21.04 0.34 -1.12
N THR A 115 21.59 -0.88 -1.10
CA THR A 115 20.82 -2.13 -1.24
C THR A 115 19.69 -2.26 -0.21
N ALA A 116 18.71 -3.10 -0.49
CA ALA A 116 17.62 -3.39 0.46
C ALA A 116 18.15 -3.84 1.84
N GLN A 117 19.26 -4.58 1.86
CA GLN A 117 19.92 -5.02 3.09
C GLN A 117 20.52 -3.84 3.88
N HIS A 118 21.22 -2.93 3.21
CA HIS A 118 21.77 -1.74 3.86
C HIS A 118 20.65 -0.89 4.49
N ARG A 119 19.52 -0.73 3.78
CA ARG A 119 18.36 0.00 4.32
C ARG A 119 17.76 -0.68 5.55
N ARG A 120 17.70 -2.02 5.55
CA ARG A 120 17.24 -2.80 6.70
C ARG A 120 18.16 -2.62 7.90
N GLU A 121 19.47 -2.74 7.71
CA GLU A 121 20.47 -2.55 8.77
C GLU A 121 20.41 -1.15 9.37
N TYR A 122 20.29 -0.12 8.52
CA TYR A 122 20.16 1.26 8.97
C TYR A 122 18.93 1.44 9.87
N ARG A 123 17.77 0.91 9.47
CA ARG A 123 16.55 0.94 10.30
C ARG A 123 16.75 0.24 11.63
N GLN A 124 17.41 -0.91 11.66
CA GLN A 124 17.66 -1.66 12.89
C GLN A 124 18.59 -0.93 13.87
N GLN A 125 19.49 -0.08 13.37
CA GLN A 125 20.42 0.69 14.21
C GLN A 125 19.84 2.01 14.74
N HIS A 126 18.81 2.54 14.09
CA HIS A 126 18.25 3.87 14.39
C HIS A 126 16.79 3.84 14.90
N SER A 127 16.18 2.65 14.96
CA SER A 127 14.87 2.36 15.56
C SER A 127 15.01 1.99 17.01
#